data_AF-A0A377XGK6-F1
#
_entry.id   AF-A0A377XGK6-F1
#
_cell.length_a   1.000
_cell.length_b   1.000
_cell.length_c   1.000
_cell.angle_alpha   90.00
_cell.angle_beta   90.00
_cell.angle_gamma   90.00
#
_symmetry.space_group_name_H-M   'P 1'
#
loop_
_entity.id
_entity.type
_entity.pdbx_description
1 polymer ?
#
loop_
_entity_poly.entity_id
_entity_poly.type
_entity_poly.pdbx_seq_one_letter_code
_entity_poly.pdbx_strand_id
1 'polypeptide(L)'
;MDDVFTEGHGSLYASDGRTRSDASKKYGSGGLVQGKKYMLSLTWNAPMEAFTDKDQFFHGVGVDGVYLPFHKANQFLGMEALPTLSPTT
;
A
#
# COMPACT_ATOMS: atom_id res chain seq x y z
N MET A 1 -12.03 -2.75 -3.71
CA MET A 1 -10.76 -3.47 -3.40
C MET A 1 -11.12 -4.81 -2.80
N ASP A 2 -11.95 -4.81 -1.76
CA ASP A 2 -12.47 -5.99 -1.08
C ASP A 2 -12.95 -7.09 -2.04
N ASP A 3 -13.84 -6.78 -2.99
CA ASP A 3 -14.35 -7.79 -3.93
C ASP A 3 -13.25 -8.34 -4.86
N VAL A 4 -12.57 -7.45 -5.60
CA VAL A 4 -11.61 -7.85 -6.65
C VAL A 4 -10.34 -8.48 -6.07
N PHE A 5 -9.81 -7.93 -4.96
CA PHE A 5 -8.60 -8.48 -4.35
C PHE A 5 -8.90 -9.82 -3.69
N THR A 6 -10.05 -9.98 -3.04
CA THR A 6 -10.46 -11.26 -2.46
C THR A 6 -10.68 -12.31 -3.53
N GLU A 7 -11.45 -11.97 -4.58
CA GLU A 7 -11.72 -12.87 -5.71
C GLU A 7 -10.44 -13.22 -6.49
N GLY A 8 -9.44 -12.35 -6.46
CA GLY A 8 -8.12 -12.58 -7.01
C GLY A 8 -7.29 -13.64 -6.26
N HIS A 9 -7.81 -14.33 -5.25
CA HIS A 9 -7.08 -15.44 -4.61
C HIS A 9 -6.72 -16.52 -5.65
N GLY A 10 -5.45 -16.94 -5.65
CA GLY A 10 -4.89 -17.87 -6.64
C GLY A 10 -4.38 -17.23 -7.94
N SER A 11 -4.64 -15.95 -8.19
CA SER A 11 -4.14 -15.21 -9.37
C SER A 11 -3.39 -13.92 -9.04
N LEU A 12 -3.88 -13.15 -8.07
CA LEU A 12 -3.25 -11.92 -7.54
C LEU A 12 -2.38 -12.19 -6.31
N TYR A 13 -2.79 -13.14 -5.48
CA TYR A 13 -2.01 -13.61 -4.32
C TYR A 13 -2.33 -15.08 -4.03
N ALA A 14 -1.38 -15.82 -3.46
CA ALA A 14 -1.58 -17.23 -3.08
C ALA A 14 -1.97 -17.37 -1.60
N SER A 15 -1.40 -16.53 -0.74
CA SER A 15 -1.61 -16.56 0.71
C SER A 15 -1.07 -15.29 1.35
N ASP A 16 -1.01 -15.23 2.68
CA ASP A 16 -0.29 -14.18 3.39
C ASP A 16 1.24 -14.35 3.38
N GLY A 17 1.76 -15.42 2.77
CA GLY A 17 3.19 -15.71 2.65
C GLY A 17 3.78 -16.53 3.79
N ARG A 18 3.14 -16.59 4.97
CA ARG A 18 3.66 -17.36 6.11
C ARG A 18 3.48 -18.85 5.88
N THR A 19 4.41 -19.64 6.39
CA THR A 19 4.29 -21.11 6.42
C THR A 19 4.89 -21.67 7.70
N ARG A 20 4.34 -22.80 8.16
CA ARG A 20 4.88 -23.53 9.31
C ARG A 20 6.24 -24.17 9.02
N SER A 21 6.53 -24.47 7.75
CA SER A 21 7.76 -25.16 7.33
C SER A 21 8.96 -24.22 7.16
N ASP A 22 8.73 -22.91 7.08
CA ASP A 22 9.78 -21.92 6.85
C ASP A 22 9.41 -20.59 7.54
N ALA A 23 10.00 -20.38 8.72
CA ALA A 23 9.77 -19.18 9.53
C ALA A 23 10.39 -17.90 8.94
N SER A 24 11.22 -18.01 7.90
CA SER A 24 11.78 -16.84 7.22
C SER A 24 10.73 -16.09 6.40
N LYS A 25 9.70 -16.80 5.89
CA LYS A 25 8.59 -16.17 5.16
C LYS A 25 7.68 -15.39 6.09
N LYS A 26 7.46 -14.11 5.77
CA LYS A 26 6.74 -13.16 6.63
C LYS A 26 5.38 -12.82 6.05
N TYR A 27 4.53 -12.27 6.90
CA TYR A 27 3.22 -11.76 6.48
C TYR A 27 3.39 -10.70 5.37
N GLY A 28 2.62 -10.85 4.30
CA GLY A 28 2.65 -9.99 3.12
C GLY A 28 3.58 -10.46 2.00
N SER A 29 4.24 -11.62 2.12
CA SER A 29 5.14 -12.13 1.07
C SER A 29 4.51 -13.15 0.12
N GLY A 30 3.18 -13.30 0.15
CA GLY A 30 2.44 -14.32 -0.60
C GLY A 30 1.76 -13.85 -1.88
N GLY A 31 2.04 -12.61 -2.31
CA GLY A 31 1.57 -12.08 -3.59
C GLY A 31 2.02 -12.88 -4.80
N LEU A 32 1.33 -12.74 -5.94
CA LEU A 32 1.65 -13.44 -7.20
C LEU A 32 1.98 -12.50 -8.35
N VAL A 33 1.82 -11.19 -8.16
CA VAL A 33 1.98 -10.20 -9.24
C VAL A 33 3.19 -9.29 -9.03
N GLN A 34 4.30 -9.89 -8.58
CA GLN A 34 5.60 -9.21 -8.48
C GLN A 34 6.00 -8.57 -9.81
N GLY A 35 6.69 -7.43 -9.73
CA GLY A 35 7.12 -6.65 -10.90
C GLY A 35 6.04 -5.73 -11.48
N LYS A 36 4.76 -5.89 -11.10
CA LYS A 36 3.73 -4.89 -11.41
C LYS A 36 3.88 -3.68 -10.49
N LYS A 37 3.55 -2.51 -11.03
CA LYS A 37 3.60 -1.25 -10.31
C LYS A 37 2.23 -0.63 -10.19
N TYR A 38 2.01 0.14 -9.13
CA TYR A 38 0.81 0.97 -8.94
C TYR A 38 1.23 2.39 -8.55
N MET A 39 0.32 3.35 -8.75
CA MET A 39 0.52 4.75 -8.39
C MET A 39 -0.76 5.29 -7.78
N LEU A 40 -0.65 6.13 -6.75
CA LEU A 40 -1.78 6.89 -6.23
C LEU A 40 -1.76 8.27 -6.90
N SER A 41 -2.90 8.66 -7.46
CA SER A 41 -3.15 10.02 -7.96
C SER A 41 -4.33 10.57 -7.18
N LEU A 42 -4.06 11.50 -6.28
CA LEU A 42 -4.97 11.91 -5.21
C LEU A 42 -5.32 13.38 -5.35
N THR A 43 -6.55 13.75 -5.02
CA THR A 43 -6.96 15.14 -4.87
C THR A 43 -7.55 15.34 -3.48
N TRP A 44 -7.07 16.36 -2.77
CA TRP A 44 -7.49 16.68 -1.41
C TRP A 44 -7.80 18.17 -1.31
N ASN A 45 -8.75 18.50 -0.41
CA ASN A 45 -8.98 19.89 -0.01
C ASN A 45 -7.94 20.37 1.02
N ALA A 46 -7.29 19.44 1.73
CA ALA A 46 -6.32 19.73 2.76
C ALA A 46 -5.01 20.23 2.12
N PRO A 47 -4.37 21.27 2.71
CA PRO A 47 -3.10 21.76 2.24
C PRO A 47 -1.96 20.77 2.57
N MET A 48 -0.79 20.92 1.94
CA MET A 48 0.32 19.97 2.09
C MET A 48 0.84 19.91 3.54
N GLU A 49 0.83 21.04 4.23
CA GLU A 49 1.32 21.20 5.59
C GLU A 49 0.55 20.31 6.58
N ALA A 50 -0.73 20.02 6.31
CA ALA A 50 -1.51 19.10 7.14
C ALA A 50 -0.88 17.69 7.21
N PHE A 51 -0.15 17.29 6.14
CA PHE A 51 0.50 15.99 6.01
C PHE A 51 1.97 16.01 6.48
N THR A 52 2.69 17.12 6.33
CA THR A 52 4.15 17.19 6.55
C THR A 52 4.54 17.86 7.86
N ASP A 53 3.70 18.75 8.40
CA ASP A 53 3.91 19.39 9.70
C ASP A 53 3.59 18.41 10.84
N LYS A 54 4.53 18.26 11.77
CA LYS A 54 4.44 17.34 12.91
C LYS A 54 3.43 17.78 13.95
N ASP A 55 3.14 19.08 14.01
CA ASP A 55 2.21 19.66 14.97
C ASP A 55 0.77 19.71 14.43
N GLN A 56 0.56 19.33 13.16
CA GLN A 56 -0.76 19.29 12.52
C GLN A 56 -1.41 17.90 12.55
N PHE A 57 -2.60 17.80 11.94
CA PHE A 57 -3.53 16.69 12.07
C PHE A 57 -2.93 15.31 11.78
N PHE A 58 -2.09 15.18 10.75
CA PHE A 58 -1.48 13.90 10.39
C PHE A 58 -0.09 13.68 11.01
N HIS A 59 0.34 14.55 11.93
CA HIS A 59 1.60 14.40 12.67
C HIS A 59 2.85 14.21 11.77
N GLY A 60 2.85 14.85 10.61
CA GLY A 60 4.00 14.83 9.70
C GLY A 60 4.32 13.49 9.05
N VAL A 61 3.37 12.53 9.02
CA VAL A 61 3.62 11.21 8.42
C VAL A 61 3.67 11.22 6.87
N GLY A 62 3.32 12.35 6.26
CA GLY A 62 3.24 12.52 4.80
C GLY A 62 2.01 11.84 4.19
N VAL A 63 1.80 12.09 2.89
CA VAL A 63 0.66 11.54 2.14
C VAL A 63 0.68 10.01 2.13
N ASP A 64 1.82 9.40 1.83
CA ASP A 64 1.95 7.93 1.80
C ASP A 64 1.78 7.28 3.19
N GLY A 65 2.11 8.02 4.26
CA GLY A 65 1.87 7.59 5.64
C GLY A 65 0.36 7.51 5.96
N VAL A 66 -0.41 8.50 5.52
CA VAL A 66 -1.88 8.49 5.62
C VAL A 66 -2.49 7.35 4.80
N TYR A 67 -1.92 7.07 3.62
CA TYR A 67 -2.36 5.99 2.73
C TYR A 67 -1.67 4.65 2.97
N LEU A 68 -0.98 4.47 4.11
CA LEU A 68 -0.23 3.24 4.42
C LEU A 68 -1.07 1.97 4.25
N PRO A 69 -2.32 1.87 4.75
CA PRO A 69 -3.13 0.67 4.55
C PRO A 69 -3.41 0.36 3.07
N PHE A 70 -3.62 1.40 2.25
CA PHE A 70 -3.87 1.25 0.82
C PHE A 70 -2.61 0.79 0.08
N HIS A 71 -1.44 1.34 0.44
CA HIS A 71 -0.16 0.84 -0.05
C HIS A 71 0.05 -0.62 0.31
N LYS A 72 -0.25 -1.00 1.56
CA LYS A 72 -0.07 -2.37 2.05
C LYS A 72 -1.01 -3.37 1.37
N ALA A 73 -2.23 -2.97 1.04
CA ALA A 73 -3.14 -3.83 0.28
C ALA A 73 -2.58 -4.17 -1.12
N ASN A 74 -2.00 -3.20 -1.83
CA ASN A 74 -1.35 -3.45 -3.13
C ASN A 74 -0.03 -4.24 -2.98
N GLN A 75 0.78 -3.90 -1.97
CA GLN A 75 2.04 -4.61 -1.68
C GLN A 75 1.81 -6.06 -1.26
N PHE A 76 0.67 -6.38 -0.63
CA PHE A 76 0.29 -7.74 -0.27
C PHE A 76 0.14 -8.64 -1.51
N LEU A 77 -0.30 -8.06 -2.64
CA LEU A 77 -0.34 -8.74 -3.93
C LEU A 77 1.05 -8.86 -4.58
N GLY A 78 2.08 -8.23 -4.00
CA GLY A 78 3.45 -8.21 -4.49
C GLY A 78 3.81 -7.03 -5.38
N MET A 79 2.93 -6.02 -5.50
CA MET A 79 3.17 -4.86 -6.36
C MET A 79 4.10 -3.83 -5.71
N GLU A 80 4.79 -3.04 -6.53
CA GLU A 80 5.67 -1.94 -6.11
C GLU A 80 5.01 -0.57 -6.33
N ALA A 81 5.18 0.34 -5.37
CA ALA A 81 4.65 1.71 -5.49
C ALA A 81 5.53 2.56 -6.41
N LEU A 82 4.91 3.30 -7.31
CA LEU A 82 5.46 4.51 -7.92
C LEU A 82 5.23 5.71 -7.00
N PRO A 83 5.98 6.81 -7.19
CA PRO A 83 5.74 8.04 -6.44
C PRO A 83 4.28 8.50 -6.53
N THR A 84 3.68 8.81 -5.39
CA THR A 84 2.33 9.36 -5.33
C THR A 84 2.28 10.74 -5.96
N LEU A 85 1.25 10.97 -6.78
CA LEU A 85 0.92 12.27 -7.34
C LEU A 85 -0.20 12.91 -6.52
N SER A 86 0.09 14.06 -5.91
CA SER A 86 -0.91 14.93 -5.30
C SER A 86 -0.70 16.36 -5.84
N PRO A 87 -1.74 17.20 -6.05
CA PRO A 87 -1.60 18.61 -6.46
C PRO A 87 -0.68 19.44 -5.56
N THR A 88 -0.34 18.89 -4.41
CA THR A 88 0.44 19.50 -3.34
C THR A 88 1.84 18.91 -3.19
N THR A 89 2.21 17.85 -3.92
CA THR A 89 3.58 17.26 -3.97
C THR A 89 4.43 17.87 -5.07
#